data_AF-A0A3D2VVR2-F1
#
_entry.id   AF-A0A3D2VVR2-F1
#
_cell.length_a   1.000
_cell.length_b   1.000
_cell.length_c   1.000
_cell.angle_alpha   90.00
_cell.angle_beta   90.00
_cell.angle_gamma   90.00
#
_symmetry.space_group_name_H-M   'P 1'
#
loop_
_entity.id
_entity.type
_entity.pdbx_description
1 polymer ?
#
loop_
_entity_poly.entity_id
_entity_poly.type
_entity_poly.pdbx_seq_one_letter_code
_entity_poly.pdbx_strand_id
1 'polypeptide(L)' 'MKFQWDDPLLLDRQLTAEERMVRDAARAYCRERLAPRVQQAFRHESTDPNVFREMGELGLLG' A
#
# COMPACT_ATOMS: atom_id res chain seq x y z
N MET A 1 -22.68 -18.97 -3.87
CA MET A 1 -21.64 -18.22 -3.14
C MET A 1 -20.30 -18.63 -3.71
N LYS A 2 -19.47 -17.68 -4.19
CA LYS A 2 -18.15 -18.00 -4.75
C LYS A 2 -17.10 -17.84 -3.66
N PHE A 3 -16.28 -18.86 -3.45
CA PHE A 3 -15.13 -18.79 -2.55
C PHE A 3 -14.09 -17.81 -3.12
N GLN A 4 -13.59 -16.89 -2.28
CA GLN A 4 -12.50 -15.98 -2.61
C GLN A 4 -11.21 -16.55 -2.04
N TRP A 5 -10.29 -16.99 -2.89
CA TRP A 5 -9.07 -17.67 -2.44
C TRP A 5 -8.03 -16.69 -1.88
N ASP A 6 -8.06 -15.43 -2.34
CA ASP A 6 -7.23 -14.32 -1.92
C ASP A 6 -7.78 -13.61 -0.68
N ASP A 7 -9.04 -13.87 -0.32
CA ASP A 7 -9.66 -13.45 0.93
C ASP A 7 -10.63 -14.52 1.53
N PRO A 8 -10.12 -15.68 1.99
CA PRO A 8 -10.96 -16.81 2.42
C PRO A 8 -11.89 -16.50 3.60
N LEU A 9 -11.51 -15.54 4.44
CA LEU A 9 -12.27 -15.13 5.63
C LEU A 9 -13.02 -13.81 5.43
N LEU A 10 -13.04 -13.29 4.20
CA LEU A 10 -13.73 -12.05 3.83
C LEU A 10 -13.30 -10.85 4.70
N LEU A 11 -12.00 -10.72 4.95
CA LEU A 11 -11.37 -9.60 5.64
C LEU A 11 -11.87 -8.27 5.08
N ASP A 12 -12.01 -8.14 3.75
CA ASP A 12 -12.54 -6.92 3.13
C ASP A 12 -13.90 -6.51 3.70
N ARG A 13 -14.76 -7.46 4.06
CA ARG A 13 -16.09 -7.20 4.63
C ARG A 13 -16.05 -6.86 6.12
N GLN A 14 -14.98 -7.22 6.81
CA GLN A 14 -14.80 -6.93 8.24
C GLN A 14 -14.32 -5.50 8.47
N LEU A 15 -13.75 -4.86 7.45
CA LEU A 15 -13.29 -3.47 7.51
C LEU A 15 -14.46 -2.49 7.47
N THR A 16 -14.27 -1.34 8.12
CA THR A 16 -15.12 -0.16 7.95
C THR A 16 -14.87 0.50 6.58
N ALA A 17 -15.70 1.47 6.21
CA ALA A 17 -15.50 2.23 4.97
C ALA A 17 -14.19 3.03 5.01
N GLU A 18 -13.87 3.62 6.16
CA GLU A 18 -12.65 4.39 6.38
C GLU A 18 -11.39 3.52 6.25
N GLU A 19 -11.36 2.35 6.89
CA GLU A 19 -10.22 1.42 6.77
C GLU A 19 -10.03 0.92 5.33
N ARG A 20 -11.13 0.69 4.59
CA ARG A 20 -11.05 0.35 3.16
C ARG A 20 -10.44 1.49 2.35
N MET A 21 -10.84 2.74 2.62
CA MET A 21 -10.26 3.91 1.94
C MET A 21 -8.76 4.06 2.22
N VAL A 22 -8.33 3.92 3.47
CA VAL A 22 -6.91 3.98 3.85
C VAL A 22 -6.11 2.87 3.16
N ARG A 23 -6.63 1.63 3.17
CA ARG A 23 -6.02 0.49 2.48
C ARG A 23 -5.87 0.76 0.99
N ASP A 24 -6.91 1.27 0.34
CA ASP A 24 -6.91 1.50 -1.10
C ASP A 24 -5.96 2.63 -1.49
N ALA A 25 -5.88 3.70 -0.67
CA ALA A 25 -4.90 4.77 -0.83
C ALA A 25 -3.46 4.26 -0.68
N ALA A 26 -3.18 3.48 0.37
CA ALA A 26 -1.86 2.86 0.56
C ALA A 26 -1.51 1.92 -0.60
N ARG A 27 -2.47 1.12 -1.09
CA ARG A 27 -2.28 0.22 -2.23
C ARG A 27 -1.97 0.99 -3.52
N ALA A 28 -2.67 2.10 -3.77
CA ALA A 28 -2.41 2.95 -4.93
C ALA A 28 -0.99 3.52 -4.89
N TYR A 29 -0.60 4.12 -3.76
CA TYR A 29 0.75 4.63 -3.53
C TYR A 29 1.84 3.57 -3.77
N CYS A 30 1.69 2.39 -3.19
CA CYS A 30 2.64 1.29 -3.36
C CYS A 30 2.78 0.87 -4.83
N ARG A 31 1.68 0.83 -5.60
CA ARG A 31 1.70 0.44 -7.01
C ARG A 31 2.29 1.53 -7.92
N GLU A 32 1.93 2.78 -7.69
CA GLU A 32 2.27 3.88 -8.59
C GLU A 32 3.65 4.49 -8.30
N ARG A 33 4.07 4.52 -7.03
CA ARG A 33 5.30 5.18 -6.59
C ARG A 33 6.38 4.19 -6.18
N LEU A 34 6.07 3.19 -5.36
CA LEU A 34 7.08 2.27 -4.82
C LEU A 34 7.48 1.15 -5.80
N ALA A 35 6.50 0.48 -6.42
CA ALA A 35 6.75 -0.63 -7.35
C ALA A 35 7.71 -0.31 -8.50
N PRO A 36 7.68 0.87 -9.17
CA PRO A 36 8.66 1.17 -10.21
C PRO A 36 10.07 1.45 -9.66
N ARG A 37 10.20 1.89 -8.40
CA ARG A 37 11.48 2.26 -7.78
C ARG A 37 12.18 1.07 -7.12
N VAL A 38 11.43 0.09 -6.61
CA VAL A 38 11.93 -0.97 -5.73
C VAL A 38 13.05 -1.82 -6.34
N GLN A 39 12.99 -2.14 -7.64
CA GLN A 39 13.99 -3.01 -8.27
C GLN A 39 15.38 -2.35 -8.32
N GLN A 40 15.43 -1.06 -8.68
CA GLN A 40 16.68 -0.31 -8.76
C GLN A 40 17.18 0.07 -7.37
N ALA A 41 16.28 0.48 -6.49
CA ALA A 41 16.58 0.78 -5.08
C ALA A 41 17.23 -0.42 -4.39
N PHE A 42 16.63 -1.61 -4.52
CA PHE A 42 17.16 -2.84 -3.94
C PHE A 42 18.52 -3.23 -4.55
N ARG A 43 18.67 -3.13 -5.88
CA ARG A 43 19.92 -3.48 -6.56
C ARG A 43 21.12 -2.63 -6.14
N HIS A 44 20.88 -1.36 -5.81
CA HIS A 44 21.94 -0.40 -5.47
C HIS A 44 21.98 -0.05 -3.99
N GLU A 45 21.25 -0.78 -3.14
CA GLU A 45 21.13 -0.51 -1.70
C GLU A 45 20.84 0.97 -1.40
N SER A 46 19.97 1.58 -2.21
CA SER A 46 19.65 3.01 -2.17
C SER A 46 18.19 3.23 -1.80
N THR A 47 17.94 4.21 -0.93
CA THR A 47 16.60 4.59 -0.50
C THR A 47 16.37 6.06 -0.84
N ASP A 48 15.26 6.36 -1.52
CA ASP A 48 14.85 7.73 -1.81
C ASP A 48 14.20 8.37 -0.57
N PRO A 49 14.80 9.41 0.03
CA PRO A 49 14.24 10.08 1.22
C PRO A 49 12.85 10.70 0.98
N ASN A 50 12.50 10.97 -0.29
CA ASN A 50 11.19 11.53 -0.61
C ASN A 50 10.06 10.54 -0.34
N VAL A 51 10.33 9.23 -0.31
CA VAL A 51 9.33 8.20 0.05
C VAL A 51 8.71 8.47 1.42
N PHE A 52 9.50 8.94 2.39
CA PHE A 52 8.98 9.28 3.72
C PHE A 52 8.08 10.51 3.69
N ARG A 53 8.41 11.51 2.86
CA ARG A 53 7.57 12.71 2.69
C ARG A 53 6.25 12.35 2.01
N GLU A 54 6.31 11.57 0.92
CA GLU A 54 5.14 11.09 0.17
C GLU A 54 4.21 10.26 1.09
N MET A 55 4.76 9.41 1.97
CA MET A 55 3.97 8.66 2.95
C MET A 55 3.32 9.56 4.02
N GLY A 56 4.02 10.61 4.46
CA GLY A 56 3.48 11.58 5.42
C GLY A 56 2.32 12.40 4.85
N GLU A 57 2.42 12.83 3.58
CA GLU A 57 1.34 13.54 2.88
C GLU A 57 0.07 12.71 2.76
N LEU A 58 0.20 11.39 2.66
CA LEU A 58 -0.92 10.44 2.61
C LEU A 58 -1.48 10.06 3.99
N GLY A 59 -0.91 10.59 5.08
CA GLY A 59 -1.31 10.24 6.44
C GLY A 59 -0.97 8.79 6.81
N LEU A 60 0.05 8.19 6.16
CA LEU A 60 0.50 6.82 6.43
C LEU A 60 1.62 6.77 7.50
N LEU A 61 1.98 7.92 8.05
CA LEU A 61 2.89 8.08 9.19
C LEU A 61 2.04 8.68 10.31
N GLY A 62 1.97 7.99 11.46
CA GLY A 62 1.06 8.28 12.57
C GLY A 62 1.35 9.57 13.32
#